data_AF-A0A955DQB9-F1
#
_entry.id   AF-A0A955DQB9-F1
#
_cell.length_a   1.000
_cell.length_b   1.000
_cell.length_c   1.000
_cell.angle_alpha   90.00
_cell.angle_beta   90.00
_cell.angle_gamma   90.00
#
_symmetry.space_group_name_H-M   'P 1'
#
loop_
_entity.id
_entity.type
_entity.pdbx_description
1 polymer ?
#
loop_
_entity_poly.entity_id
_entity_poly.type
_entity_poly.pdbx_seq_one_letter_code
_entity_poly.pdbx_strand_id
1 'polypeptide(L)'
;VEYFRGINNPIGVKIGNAMPPEQLLALIDTLDPYNEPGRLTLIHRFGAHDIARELPPLIDAVAKAKRTVLWMCDPMHGNTEKTTAGTKTRKFEHILAELEQAFEIHRARSSYLGGVHFELTGENVTECTGGARGLSEDDLARAYRSSVDPRLNYEQSLELAMLIAKRV
;
A
#
# COMPACT_ATOMS: atom_id res chain seq x y z
N VAL A 1 15.52 1.64 -12.12
CA VAL A 1 15.29 3.02 -12.62
C VAL A 1 15.73 3.14 -14.08
N GLU A 2 17.00 2.86 -14.39
CA GLU A 2 17.56 2.99 -15.75
C GLU A 2 16.79 2.26 -16.86
N TYR A 3 16.37 1.02 -16.62
CA TYR A 3 15.52 0.30 -17.57
C TYR A 3 14.17 1.01 -17.79
N PHE A 4 13.55 1.47 -16.70
CA PHE A 4 12.21 2.06 -16.72
C PHE A 4 12.17 3.45 -17.38
N ARG A 5 13.23 4.25 -17.28
CA ARG A 5 13.29 5.54 -18.00
C ARG A 5 13.37 5.38 -19.53
N GLY A 6 13.69 4.17 -20.01
CA GLY A 6 13.79 3.86 -21.44
C GLY A 6 12.54 3.20 -22.06
N ILE A 7 11.47 2.96 -21.29
CA ILE A 7 10.24 2.30 -21.78
C ILE A 7 9.03 3.23 -21.66
N ASN A 8 8.01 3.02 -22.50
CA ASN A 8 6.81 3.86 -22.54
C ASN A 8 5.65 3.36 -21.66
N ASN A 9 5.72 2.15 -21.10
CA ASN A 9 4.71 1.64 -20.18
C ASN A 9 4.55 2.55 -18.96
N PRO A 10 3.34 2.74 -18.40
CA PRO A 10 3.17 3.34 -17.09
C PRO A 10 4.00 2.60 -16.03
N ILE A 11 4.55 3.34 -15.08
CA ILE A 11 5.51 2.83 -14.09
C ILE A 11 4.91 2.94 -12.70
N GLY A 12 4.94 1.84 -11.94
CA GLY A 12 4.70 1.84 -10.50
C GLY A 12 6.01 1.80 -9.72
N VAL A 13 6.15 2.67 -8.73
CA VAL A 13 7.30 2.68 -7.80
C VAL A 13 6.78 2.46 -6.39
N LYS A 14 7.29 1.43 -5.71
CA LYS A 14 7.07 1.24 -4.28
C LYS A 14 7.89 2.27 -3.49
N ILE A 15 7.24 3.02 -2.61
CA ILE A 15 7.87 3.94 -1.66
C ILE A 15 7.66 3.42 -0.24
N GLY A 16 8.73 3.36 0.53
CA GLY A 16 8.73 2.83 1.90
C GLY A 16 9.44 3.77 2.86
N ASN A 17 9.55 3.35 4.12
CA ASN A 17 10.09 4.14 5.22
C ASN A 17 11.46 4.74 4.87
N ALA A 18 11.73 5.94 5.41
CA ALA A 18 13.01 6.64 5.25
C ALA A 18 13.36 7.08 3.82
N MET A 19 12.38 7.17 2.90
CA MET A 19 12.57 7.85 1.63
C MET A 19 12.54 9.38 1.85
N PRO A 20 13.64 10.11 1.60
CA PRO A 20 13.63 11.56 1.72
C PRO A 20 12.87 12.20 0.55
N PRO A 21 12.19 13.35 0.75
CA PRO A 21 11.46 14.05 -0.30
C PRO A 21 12.32 14.40 -1.53
N GLU A 22 13.57 14.79 -1.33
CA GLU A 22 14.52 15.12 -2.41
C GLU A 22 14.84 13.91 -3.29
N GLN A 23 14.96 12.72 -2.69
CA GLN A 23 15.20 11.49 -3.43
C GLN A 23 13.96 11.11 -4.24
N LEU A 24 12.76 11.29 -3.66
CA LEU A 24 11.51 11.06 -4.37
C LEU A 24 11.39 11.97 -5.60
N LEU A 25 11.67 13.27 -5.45
CA LEU A 25 11.59 14.23 -6.56
C LEU A 25 12.60 13.89 -7.68
N ALA A 26 13.84 13.55 -7.32
CA ALA A 26 14.84 13.12 -8.32
C ALA A 26 14.41 11.85 -9.08
N LEU A 27 13.73 10.93 -8.39
CA LEU A 27 13.17 9.73 -9.01
C LEU A 27 12.03 10.08 -9.97
N ILE A 28 11.11 10.96 -9.57
CA ILE A 28 10.02 11.44 -10.42
C ILE A 28 10.59 12.10 -11.68
N ASP A 29 11.55 13.01 -11.53
CA ASP A 29 12.20 13.71 -12.64
C ASP A 29 12.86 12.75 -13.64
N THR A 30 13.35 11.62 -13.16
CA THR A 30 13.99 10.59 -13.99
C THR A 30 12.98 9.72 -14.74
N LEU A 31 11.86 9.37 -14.11
CA LEU A 31 10.90 8.40 -14.65
C LEU A 31 9.73 9.04 -15.43
N ASP A 32 9.43 10.30 -15.10
CA ASP A 32 8.41 11.14 -15.74
C ASP A 32 8.95 12.56 -16.01
N PRO A 33 9.94 12.68 -16.92
CA PRO A 33 10.58 13.98 -17.21
C PRO A 33 9.60 15.00 -17.82
N TYR A 34 8.52 14.53 -18.44
CA TYR A 34 7.53 15.36 -19.13
C TYR A 34 6.29 15.68 -18.28
N ASN A 35 6.23 15.20 -17.02
CA ASN A 35 5.11 15.40 -16.11
C ASN A 35 3.76 14.92 -16.71
N GLU A 36 3.79 13.76 -17.38
CA GLU A 36 2.65 13.19 -18.08
C GLU A 36 1.67 12.53 -17.08
N PRO A 37 0.42 13.01 -16.95
CA PRO A 37 -0.52 12.44 -16.00
C PRO A 37 -0.76 10.95 -16.24
N GLY A 38 -0.59 10.13 -15.20
CA GLY A 38 -0.75 8.68 -15.28
C GLY A 38 0.50 7.91 -15.70
N ARG A 39 1.59 8.59 -16.09
CA ARG A 39 2.88 7.97 -16.38
C ARG A 39 3.48 7.28 -15.15
N LEU A 40 3.47 7.97 -14.01
CA LEU A 40 4.11 7.49 -12.78
C LEU A 40 3.11 7.31 -11.65
N THR A 41 3.13 6.14 -11.05
CA THR A 41 2.36 5.77 -9.86
C THR A 41 3.30 5.59 -8.67
N LEU A 42 3.08 6.32 -7.60
CA LEU A 42 3.77 6.16 -6.32
C LEU A 42 2.92 5.29 -5.40
N ILE A 43 3.45 4.12 -5.04
CA ILE A 43 2.75 3.10 -4.26
C ILE A 43 3.36 3.04 -2.86
N HIS A 44 2.74 3.68 -1.88
CA HIS A 44 3.27 3.74 -0.51
C HIS A 44 2.90 2.53 0.34
N ARG A 45 3.84 2.08 1.18
CA ARG A 45 3.71 0.90 2.04
C ARG A 45 4.44 1.10 3.38
N PHE A 46 3.97 2.07 4.17
CA PHE A 46 4.66 2.50 5.39
C PHE A 46 4.27 1.66 6.60
N GLY A 47 3.09 1.05 6.58
CA GLY A 47 2.51 0.41 7.76
C GLY A 47 1.62 1.37 8.55
N ALA A 48 0.64 0.82 9.26
CA ALA A 48 -0.36 1.57 10.03
C ALA A 48 0.26 2.44 11.13
N HIS A 49 1.44 2.08 11.65
CA HIS A 49 2.12 2.81 12.72
C HIS A 49 2.96 3.99 12.21
N ASP A 50 3.39 3.97 10.95
CA ASP A 50 4.35 4.92 10.42
C ASP A 50 3.75 5.86 9.37
N ILE A 51 2.66 5.48 8.70
CA ILE A 51 2.07 6.25 7.59
C ILE A 51 1.81 7.72 7.94
N ALA A 52 1.28 8.01 9.13
CA ALA A 52 0.96 9.36 9.57
C ALA A 52 2.20 10.27 9.72
N ARG A 53 3.38 9.68 9.88
CA ARG A 53 4.66 10.39 9.94
C ARG A 53 5.31 10.49 8.55
N GLU A 54 5.29 9.40 7.79
CA GLU A 54 6.13 9.25 6.59
C GLU A 54 5.47 9.80 5.31
N LEU A 55 4.16 9.61 5.12
CA LEU A 55 3.47 10.00 3.88
C LEU A 55 3.33 11.53 3.70
N PRO A 56 2.94 12.31 4.74
CA PRO A 56 2.81 13.76 4.65
C PRO A 56 3.92 14.53 3.93
N PRO A 57 5.20 14.46 4.34
CA PRO A 57 6.25 15.26 3.72
C PRO A 57 6.45 14.94 2.23
N LEU A 58 6.13 13.72 1.80
CA LEU A 58 6.25 13.32 0.40
C LEU A 58 5.16 13.94 -0.46
N ILE A 59 3.90 13.93 0.01
CA ILE A 59 2.79 14.60 -0.69
C ILE A 59 3.09 16.09 -0.83
N ASP A 60 3.50 16.74 0.26
CA ASP A 60 3.78 18.17 0.28
C ASP A 60 4.91 18.54 -0.70
N ALA A 61 5.96 17.72 -0.77
CA ALA A 61 7.07 17.93 -1.70
C ALA A 61 6.66 17.77 -3.17
N VAL A 62 5.90 16.73 -3.51
CA VAL A 62 5.39 16.50 -4.86
C VAL A 62 4.46 17.64 -5.29
N ALA A 63 3.56 18.07 -4.41
CA ALA A 63 2.65 19.19 -4.66
C ALA A 63 3.42 20.51 -4.87
N LYS A 64 4.40 20.80 -4.01
CA LYS A 64 5.26 21.99 -4.14
C LYS A 64 6.07 22.00 -5.43
N ALA A 65 6.55 20.84 -5.87
CA ALA A 65 7.25 20.66 -7.13
C ALA A 65 6.33 20.67 -8.36
N LYS A 66 5.00 20.77 -8.17
CA LYS A 66 3.98 20.75 -9.22
C LYS A 66 4.09 19.50 -10.12
N ARG A 67 4.46 18.37 -9.52
CA ARG A 67 4.54 17.07 -10.19
C ARG A 67 3.19 16.36 -10.12
N THR A 68 2.82 15.69 -11.22
CA THR A 68 1.56 14.96 -11.36
C THR A 68 1.83 13.46 -11.31
N VAL A 69 1.46 12.82 -10.21
CA VAL A 69 1.62 11.38 -10.01
C VAL A 69 0.32 10.76 -9.56
N LEU A 70 0.14 9.46 -9.81
CA LEU A 70 -0.93 8.69 -9.19
C LEU A 70 -0.46 8.17 -7.84
N TRP A 71 -1.15 8.51 -6.76
CA TRP A 71 -0.89 7.93 -5.44
C TRP A 71 -1.68 6.64 -5.25
N MET A 72 -1.01 5.59 -4.80
CA MET A 72 -1.66 4.34 -4.39
C MET A 72 -1.17 3.90 -3.02
N CYS A 73 -2.06 3.30 -2.24
CA CYS A 73 -1.73 2.67 -0.96
C CYS A 73 -1.52 1.16 -1.17
N ASP A 74 -0.39 0.64 -0.72
CA ASP A 74 -0.11 -0.78 -0.49
C ASP A 74 -0.07 -1.01 1.03
N PRO A 75 -1.23 -1.30 1.65
CA PRO A 75 -1.32 -1.51 3.08
C PRO A 75 -0.90 -2.94 3.49
N MET A 76 -0.27 -3.70 2.59
CA MET A 76 0.11 -5.08 2.86
C MET A 76 1.54 -5.15 3.39
N HIS A 77 2.48 -4.62 2.62
CA HIS A 77 3.89 -4.89 2.82
C HIS A 77 4.50 -4.16 4.03
N GLY A 78 3.91 -3.04 4.46
CA GLY A 78 4.31 -2.33 5.69
C GLY A 78 3.79 -2.99 6.97
N ASN A 79 2.80 -3.87 6.89
CA ASN A 79 2.09 -4.44 8.04
C ASN A 79 2.38 -5.93 8.27
N THR A 80 3.48 -6.45 7.71
CA THR A 80 3.85 -7.86 7.89
C THR A 80 4.49 -8.07 9.25
N GLU A 81 3.94 -8.99 10.02
CA GLU A 81 4.45 -9.40 11.33
C GLU A 81 4.71 -10.93 11.35
N LYS A 82 5.35 -11.40 12.41
CA LYS A 82 5.54 -12.84 12.66
C LYS A 82 4.83 -13.21 13.94
N THR A 83 4.08 -14.30 13.88
CA THR A 83 3.51 -14.98 15.06
C THR A 83 4.61 -15.48 15.99
N THR A 84 4.24 -15.90 17.20
CA THR A 84 5.18 -16.55 18.14
C THR A 84 5.82 -17.80 17.54
N ALA A 85 5.11 -18.52 16.67
CA ALA A 85 5.60 -19.69 15.95
C ALA A 85 6.49 -19.35 14.74
N GLY A 86 6.70 -18.06 14.43
CA GLY A 86 7.54 -17.60 13.33
C GLY A 86 6.85 -17.51 11.96
N THR A 87 5.58 -17.94 11.87
CA THR A 87 4.75 -17.79 10.66
C THR A 87 4.52 -16.32 10.37
N LYS A 88 4.83 -15.88 9.15
CA LYS A 88 4.48 -14.53 8.68
C LYS A 88 2.96 -14.39 8.60
N THR A 89 2.42 -13.28 9.05
CA THR A 89 1.01 -12.93 8.86
C THR A 89 0.85 -11.42 8.77
N ARG A 90 -0.37 -10.96 8.53
CA ARG A 90 -0.77 -9.56 8.59
C ARG A 90 -2.14 -9.50 9.29
N LYS A 91 -2.28 -8.58 10.23
CA LYS A 91 -3.57 -8.28 10.86
C LYS A 91 -4.42 -7.47 9.89
N PHE A 92 -5.62 -7.94 9.63
CA PHE A 92 -6.61 -7.23 8.81
C PHE A 92 -6.83 -5.80 9.30
N GLU A 93 -6.86 -5.58 10.61
CA GLU A 93 -7.09 -4.29 11.23
C GLU A 93 -5.95 -3.30 10.96
N HIS A 94 -4.71 -3.78 10.87
CA HIS A 94 -3.57 -2.94 10.49
C HIS A 94 -3.61 -2.58 9.00
N ILE A 95 -3.97 -3.54 8.14
CA ILE A 95 -4.18 -3.29 6.70
C ILE A 95 -5.24 -2.20 6.51
N LEU A 96 -6.39 -2.35 7.18
CA LEU A 96 -7.47 -1.36 7.13
C LEU A 96 -7.02 -0.01 7.69
N ALA A 97 -6.36 0.01 8.86
CA ALA A 97 -5.94 1.24 9.51
C ALA A 97 -4.93 2.06 8.69
N GLU A 98 -3.99 1.43 7.97
CA GLU A 98 -3.10 2.15 7.06
C GLU A 98 -3.90 2.80 5.92
N LEU A 99 -4.86 2.06 5.35
CA LEU A 99 -5.67 2.56 4.24
C LEU A 99 -6.58 3.71 4.67
N GLU A 100 -7.23 3.61 5.83
CA GLU A 100 -8.05 4.68 6.38
C GLU A 100 -7.22 5.94 6.64
N GLN A 101 -6.03 5.79 7.24
CA GLN A 101 -5.12 6.91 7.44
C GLN A 101 -4.67 7.52 6.11
N ALA A 102 -4.41 6.71 5.08
CA ALA A 102 -4.05 7.22 3.76
C ALA A 102 -5.13 8.14 3.18
N PHE A 103 -6.40 7.74 3.23
CA PHE A 103 -7.53 8.60 2.82
C PHE A 103 -7.55 9.92 3.58
N GLU A 104 -7.43 9.86 4.91
CA GLU A 104 -7.47 11.06 5.76
C GLU A 104 -6.29 11.99 5.50
N ILE A 105 -5.09 11.44 5.34
CA ILE A 105 -3.86 12.19 5.02
C ILE A 105 -3.98 12.89 3.68
N HIS A 106 -4.48 12.20 2.66
CA HIS A 106 -4.68 12.77 1.33
C HIS A 106 -5.71 13.90 1.34
N ARG A 107 -6.86 13.68 2.01
CA ARG A 107 -7.92 14.68 2.20
C ARG A 107 -7.39 15.94 2.90
N ALA A 108 -6.65 15.77 4.01
CA ALA A 108 -6.07 16.88 4.76
C ALA A 108 -5.06 17.71 3.95
N ARG A 109 -4.45 17.12 2.92
CA ARG A 109 -3.45 17.76 2.04
C ARG A 109 -4.02 18.21 0.71
N SER A 110 -5.34 18.17 0.54
CA SER A 110 -5.99 18.49 -0.75
C SER A 110 -5.37 17.70 -1.92
N SER A 111 -5.00 16.45 -1.65
CA SER A 111 -4.46 15.51 -2.63
C SER A 111 -5.41 14.32 -2.75
N TYR A 112 -5.19 13.46 -3.74
CA TYR A 112 -6.10 12.37 -4.05
C TYR A 112 -5.40 11.01 -3.92
N LEU A 113 -5.99 10.11 -3.11
CA LEU A 113 -5.62 8.71 -3.10
C LEU A 113 -6.27 8.04 -4.32
N GLY A 114 -5.45 7.72 -5.31
CA GLY A 114 -5.92 7.25 -6.61
C GLY A 114 -6.16 5.75 -6.74
N GLY A 115 -5.70 4.95 -5.77
CA GLY A 115 -5.95 3.51 -5.79
C GLY A 115 -5.33 2.75 -4.63
N VAL A 116 -5.52 1.44 -4.66
CA VAL A 116 -5.04 0.48 -3.66
C VAL A 116 -4.36 -0.70 -4.33
N HIS A 117 -3.32 -1.25 -3.71
CA HIS A 117 -2.55 -2.39 -4.20
C HIS A 117 -2.52 -3.48 -3.14
N PHE A 118 -3.35 -4.51 -3.30
CA PHE A 118 -3.46 -5.62 -2.36
C PHE A 118 -2.81 -6.90 -2.88
N GLU A 119 -2.48 -7.79 -1.94
CA GLU A 119 -2.17 -9.19 -2.20
C GLU A 119 -3.36 -10.03 -1.71
N LEU A 120 -4.07 -10.67 -2.65
CA LEU A 120 -5.29 -11.42 -2.35
C LEU A 120 -5.39 -12.71 -3.16
N THR A 121 -6.28 -13.60 -2.73
CA THR A 121 -6.68 -14.80 -3.46
C THR A 121 -8.17 -15.05 -3.29
N GLY A 122 -8.81 -15.64 -4.31
CA GLY A 122 -10.20 -16.10 -4.23
C GLY A 122 -10.39 -17.38 -3.39
N GLU A 123 -9.30 -17.96 -2.89
CA GLU A 123 -9.33 -19.15 -2.05
C GLU A 123 -9.65 -18.82 -0.58
N ASN A 124 -10.20 -19.79 0.15
CA ASN A 124 -10.45 -19.70 1.60
C ASN A 124 -9.18 -20.00 2.42
N VAL A 125 -8.12 -19.24 2.18
CA VAL A 125 -6.84 -19.37 2.90
C VAL A 125 -6.88 -18.75 4.29
N THR A 126 -5.96 -19.18 5.14
CA THR A 126 -5.73 -18.65 6.49
C THR A 126 -4.33 -18.07 6.57
N GLU A 127 -4.13 -16.95 5.89
CA GLU A 127 -2.80 -16.33 5.75
C GLU A 127 -2.72 -14.99 6.53
N CYS A 128 -3.78 -14.19 6.49
CA CYS A 128 -3.96 -13.00 7.33
C CYS A 128 -4.91 -13.27 8.50
N THR A 129 -4.62 -12.69 9.67
CA THR A 129 -5.47 -12.76 10.87
C THR A 129 -6.52 -11.64 10.88
N GLY A 130 -7.56 -11.78 11.70
CA GLY A 130 -8.64 -10.80 11.85
C GLY A 130 -9.70 -10.85 10.73
N GLY A 131 -10.31 -9.70 10.45
CA GLY A 131 -11.45 -9.55 9.55
C GLY A 131 -12.75 -10.05 10.19
N ALA A 132 -13.86 -10.04 9.45
CA ALA A 132 -15.19 -10.36 9.96
C ALA A 132 -15.31 -11.75 10.61
N ARG A 133 -14.45 -12.70 10.20
CA ARG A 133 -14.37 -14.06 10.79
C ARG A 133 -13.47 -14.17 12.02
N GLY A 134 -12.67 -13.15 12.31
CA GLY A 134 -11.78 -13.11 13.46
C GLY A 134 -10.74 -14.24 13.44
N LEU A 135 -10.10 -14.48 12.29
CA LEU A 135 -9.06 -15.53 12.19
C LEU A 135 -7.94 -15.26 13.18
N SER A 136 -7.59 -16.27 13.97
CA SER A 136 -6.52 -16.19 14.97
C SER A 136 -5.20 -16.72 14.42
N GLU A 137 -4.11 -16.59 15.19
CA GLU A 137 -2.81 -17.18 14.80
C GLU A 137 -2.89 -18.71 14.68
N ASP A 138 -3.73 -19.37 15.49
CA ASP A 138 -3.88 -20.83 15.47
C ASP A 138 -4.55 -21.31 14.17
N ASP A 139 -5.39 -20.48 13.56
CA ASP A 139 -6.03 -20.79 12.29
C ASP A 139 -5.05 -20.86 11.12
N LEU A 140 -3.89 -20.20 11.23
CA LEU A 140 -2.95 -20.07 10.12
C LEU A 140 -2.51 -21.44 9.59
N ALA A 141 -2.28 -22.42 10.47
CA ALA A 141 -1.84 -23.76 10.11
C ALA A 141 -2.83 -24.55 9.23
N ARG A 142 -4.10 -24.13 9.18
CA ARG A 142 -5.17 -24.84 8.47
C ARG A 142 -5.02 -24.76 6.95
N ALA A 143 -4.69 -23.59 6.42
CA ALA A 143 -4.71 -23.31 4.99
C ALA A 143 -3.75 -22.18 4.58
N TYR A 144 -2.53 -22.18 5.13
CA TYR A 144 -1.45 -21.30 4.67
C TYR A 144 -0.82 -21.86 3.39
N ARG A 145 -1.04 -21.21 2.24
CA ARG A 145 -0.62 -21.74 0.92
C ARG A 145 0.42 -20.88 0.21
N SER A 146 0.47 -19.58 0.51
CA SER A 146 1.45 -18.68 -0.09
C SER A 146 2.88 -19.10 0.27
N SER A 147 3.76 -19.08 -0.73
CA SER A 147 5.19 -19.36 -0.57
C SER A 147 6.01 -18.14 -0.14
N VAL A 148 5.42 -16.95 -0.16
CA VAL A 148 6.14 -15.69 0.10
C VAL A 148 5.46 -14.91 1.23
N ASP A 149 4.40 -14.19 0.90
CA ASP A 149 3.72 -13.27 1.81
C ASP A 149 2.25 -13.65 1.99
N PRO A 150 1.67 -13.41 3.18
CA PRO A 150 0.30 -13.77 3.49
C PRO A 150 -0.70 -12.92 2.71
N ARG A 151 -1.66 -13.56 2.05
CA ARG A 151 -2.67 -12.91 1.22
C ARG A 151 -4.00 -12.80 1.95
N LEU A 152 -4.77 -11.77 1.60
CA LEU A 152 -6.18 -11.70 1.98
C LEU A 152 -6.93 -12.85 1.31
N ASN A 153 -7.78 -13.55 2.07
CA ASN A 153 -8.71 -14.52 1.48
C ASN A 153 -9.91 -13.80 0.84
N TYR A 154 -10.82 -14.56 0.21
CA TYR A 154 -11.95 -13.98 -0.51
C TYR A 154 -12.86 -13.11 0.36
N GLU A 155 -13.10 -13.50 1.63
CA GLU A 155 -13.97 -12.75 2.55
C GLU A 155 -13.32 -11.45 3.01
N GLN A 156 -12.08 -11.53 3.46
CA GLN A 156 -11.30 -10.35 3.85
C GLN A 156 -11.16 -9.37 2.66
N SER A 157 -10.98 -9.89 1.45
CA SER A 157 -10.89 -9.07 0.23
C SER A 157 -12.20 -8.33 -0.07
N LEU A 158 -13.33 -9.03 0.03
CA LEU A 158 -14.65 -8.45 -0.19
C LEU A 158 -15.01 -7.44 0.92
N GLU A 159 -14.65 -7.75 2.16
CA GLU A 159 -14.83 -6.85 3.31
C GLU A 159 -14.07 -5.54 3.10
N LEU A 160 -12.78 -5.61 2.74
CA LEU A 160 -11.98 -4.42 2.40
C LEU A 160 -12.59 -3.63 1.25
N ALA A 161 -13.03 -4.29 0.18
CA ALA A 161 -13.67 -3.61 -0.95
C ALA A 161 -14.91 -2.81 -0.50
N MET A 162 -15.76 -3.40 0.36
CA MET A 162 -16.95 -2.74 0.89
C MET A 162 -16.61 -1.60 1.86
N LEU A 163 -15.54 -1.72 2.64
CA LEU A 163 -15.08 -0.66 3.54
C LEU A 163 -14.49 0.53 2.76
N ILE A 164 -13.72 0.25 1.70
CA ILE A 164 -13.19 1.28 0.78
C ILE A 164 -14.33 2.00 0.07
N ALA A 165 -15.35 1.28 -0.40
CA ALA A 165 -16.50 1.87 -1.08
C ALA A 165 -17.25 2.91 -0.22
N LYS A 166 -17.12 2.87 1.11
CA LYS A 166 -17.70 3.87 2.03
C LYS A 166 -16.85 5.12 2.20
N ARG A 167 -15.60 5.12 1.70
CA ARG A 167 -14.62 6.21 1.81
C ARG A 167 -14.53 7.07 0.55
N VAL A 168 -15.03 6.57 -0.58
CA VAL A 168 -15.06 7.25 -1.90
C VAL A 168 -16.36 8.01 -2.13
#